data_AF-A0A512NG00-F1
#
_entry.id   AF-A0A512NG00-F1
#
_cell.length_a   1.000
_cell.length_b   1.000
_cell.length_c   1.000
_cell.angle_alpha   90.00
_cell.angle_beta   90.00
_cell.angle_gamma   90.00
#
_symmetry.space_group_name_H-M   'P 1'
#
loop_
_entity.id
_entity.type
_entity.pdbx_description
1 polymer ?
#
loop_
_entity_poly.entity_id
_entity_poly.type
_entity_poly.pdbx_seq_one_letter_code
_entity_poly.pdbx_strand_id
1 'polypeptide(L)'
;MSLIGKAAGGAAIVLAATAAYLCFWPVPAEPVAWPAPTPPAFTGPFAPNTRLAGLRTIDLGGEVGPEHVAIGPDGKLYAAMEGGKLLRMEPDGARREVFASTGGRVLGFDFDAKGRLIAADAFKGLLAITPDRQVSVLADRVGANDPIGYADAIVMAPDGMIYFTDASTRFAPARWGGTLPASVLDIMEQSATGRVLAYDPATGKTRVVARGFSFANGIAVSADGHTLFVTETGRYRIWKIDGRANDIDVHRGGAQARVLLDNLPGYPDNVMRGRDGRLWVGLFKPRNPAADSLAERPFLRKVLLRLPRFLLPLGEPYGHVFAIDEEGRVTDDLQDPSGTYDTTGATETAERLYIHSLQARALGWLPR
;
A
#
# COMPACT_ATOMS: atom_id res chain seq x y z
N MET A 1 -19.29 -46.73 32.68
CA MET A 1 -19.36 -45.47 31.90
C MET A 1 -19.65 -45.82 30.45
N SER A 2 -20.82 -45.42 29.93
CA SER A 2 -21.25 -45.71 28.56
C SER A 2 -20.31 -45.06 27.54
N LEU A 3 -20.24 -45.60 26.31
CA LEU A 3 -19.50 -44.98 25.20
C LEU A 3 -19.89 -43.50 25.02
N ILE A 4 -21.16 -43.17 25.27
CA ILE A 4 -21.71 -41.81 25.20
C ILE A 4 -21.05 -40.88 26.22
N GLY A 5 -20.80 -41.33 27.45
CA GLY A 5 -20.12 -40.52 28.48
C GLY A 5 -18.63 -40.28 28.19
N LYS A 6 -17.95 -41.24 27.56
CA LYS A 6 -16.54 -41.08 27.11
C LYS A 6 -16.44 -40.14 25.91
N ALA A 7 -17.38 -40.24 24.96
CA ALA A 7 -17.47 -39.34 23.82
C ALA A 7 -17.79 -37.89 24.24
N ALA A 8 -18.72 -37.71 25.18
CA ALA A 8 -19.05 -36.39 25.74
C ALA A 8 -17.87 -35.76 26.49
N GLY A 9 -17.13 -36.55 27.29
CA GLY A 9 -15.91 -36.09 27.96
C GLY A 9 -14.80 -35.69 26.99
N GLY A 10 -14.59 -36.47 25.93
CA GLY A 10 -13.61 -36.15 24.88
C GLY A 10 -13.95 -34.83 24.13
N ALA A 11 -15.21 -34.63 23.78
CA ALA A 11 -15.67 -33.40 23.13
C ALA A 11 -15.46 -32.16 24.01
N ALA A 12 -15.76 -32.26 25.31
CA ALA A 12 -15.55 -31.15 26.26
C ALA A 12 -14.07 -30.76 26.39
N ILE A 13 -13.16 -31.74 26.41
CA ILE A 13 -11.71 -31.49 26.45
C ILE A 13 -11.25 -30.77 25.18
N VAL A 14 -11.71 -31.21 24.01
CA VAL A 14 -11.35 -30.57 22.73
C VAL A 14 -11.85 -29.12 22.69
N LEU A 15 -13.11 -28.87 23.08
CA LEU A 15 -13.66 -27.52 23.14
C LEU A 15 -12.88 -26.62 24.12
N ALA A 16 -12.55 -27.13 25.30
CA ALA A 16 -11.76 -26.39 26.28
C ALA A 16 -10.35 -26.08 25.77
N ALA A 17 -9.69 -27.04 25.12
CA ALA A 17 -8.38 -26.85 24.51
C ALA A 17 -8.42 -25.83 23.36
N THR A 18 -9.44 -25.88 22.49
CA THR A 18 -9.64 -24.90 21.42
C THR A 18 -9.89 -23.50 21.98
N ALA A 19 -10.75 -23.37 23.00
CA ALA A 19 -10.99 -22.09 23.66
C ALA A 19 -9.71 -21.54 24.31
N ALA A 20 -8.95 -22.39 24.99
CA ALA A 20 -7.67 -22.00 25.59
C ALA A 20 -6.66 -21.55 24.52
N TYR A 21 -6.54 -22.28 23.41
CA TYR A 21 -5.71 -21.90 22.28
C TYR A 21 -6.11 -20.52 21.73
N LEU A 22 -7.40 -20.32 21.41
CA LEU A 22 -7.92 -19.09 20.82
C LEU A 22 -7.76 -17.88 21.76
N CYS A 23 -7.85 -18.06 23.06
CA CYS A 23 -7.72 -16.97 24.03
C CYS A 23 -6.27 -16.65 24.40
N PHE A 24 -5.40 -17.67 24.52
CA PHE A 24 -4.13 -17.54 25.25
C PHE A 24 -2.87 -17.91 24.46
N TRP A 25 -2.96 -18.60 23.32
CA TRP A 25 -1.77 -18.93 22.54
C TRP A 25 -1.06 -17.66 22.04
N PRO A 26 0.27 -17.50 22.13
CA PRO A 26 0.92 -16.26 21.68
C PRO A 26 0.59 -15.87 20.23
N VAL A 27 0.47 -14.57 19.96
CA VAL A 27 0.25 -14.00 18.63
C VAL A 27 1.35 -12.99 18.32
N PRO A 28 1.67 -12.74 17.04
CA PRO A 28 2.77 -11.86 16.66
C PRO A 28 2.51 -10.36 16.87
N ALA A 29 1.23 -9.98 16.97
CA ALA A 29 0.81 -8.59 17.12
C ALA A 29 0.25 -8.32 18.52
N GLU A 30 0.40 -7.08 18.95
CA GLU A 30 -0.14 -6.53 20.19
C GLU A 30 -1.14 -5.42 19.84
N PRO A 31 -2.41 -5.76 19.50
CA PRO A 31 -3.36 -4.79 19.01
C PRO A 31 -3.59 -3.63 19.99
N VAL A 32 -3.57 -2.42 19.45
CA VAL A 32 -3.90 -1.17 20.13
C VAL A 32 -5.33 -0.80 19.77
N ALA A 33 -6.10 -0.37 20.77
CA ALA A 33 -7.47 0.08 20.55
C ALA A 33 -7.46 1.35 19.69
N TRP A 34 -8.25 1.33 18.62
CA TRP A 34 -8.45 2.48 17.76
C TRP A 34 -9.96 2.64 17.50
N PRO A 35 -10.56 3.81 17.82
CA PRO A 35 -11.96 4.08 17.54
C PRO A 35 -12.13 4.35 16.04
N ALA A 36 -12.32 3.27 15.27
CA ALA A 36 -12.56 3.37 13.84
C ALA A 36 -13.84 4.19 13.59
N PRO A 37 -13.79 5.23 12.75
CA PRO A 37 -14.99 5.99 12.40
C PRO A 37 -16.01 5.09 11.71
N THR A 38 -17.30 5.45 11.70
CA THR A 38 -18.29 4.69 10.92
C THR A 38 -18.00 4.81 9.42
N PRO A 39 -17.99 3.69 8.65
CA PRO A 39 -17.81 3.74 7.20
C PRO A 39 -18.79 4.71 6.54
N PRO A 40 -18.31 5.58 5.62
CA PRO A 40 -19.20 6.46 4.89
C PRO A 40 -20.12 5.65 3.97
N ALA A 41 -21.32 6.17 3.72
CA ALA A 41 -22.16 5.64 2.65
C ALA A 41 -21.58 6.05 1.29
N PHE A 42 -21.63 5.16 0.30
CA PHE A 42 -21.31 5.48 -1.10
C PHE A 42 -22.35 6.47 -1.63
N THR A 43 -22.05 7.76 -1.51
CA THR A 43 -22.93 8.88 -1.86
C THR A 43 -22.07 10.07 -2.29
N GLY A 44 -22.70 11.08 -2.90
CA GLY A 44 -22.00 12.28 -3.36
C GLY A 44 -20.90 11.91 -4.37
N PRO A 45 -19.65 12.38 -4.17
CA PRO A 45 -18.53 12.06 -5.06
C PRO A 45 -18.19 10.55 -5.15
N PHE A 46 -18.55 9.77 -4.13
CA PHE A 46 -18.33 8.31 -4.09
C PHE A 46 -19.61 7.52 -4.40
N ALA A 47 -20.61 8.12 -5.06
CA ALA A 47 -21.84 7.40 -5.43
C ALA A 47 -21.50 6.17 -6.30
N PRO A 48 -22.18 5.02 -6.08
CA PRO A 48 -21.87 3.79 -6.80
C PRO A 48 -21.94 3.96 -8.31
N ASN A 49 -20.94 3.45 -9.01
CA ASN A 49 -20.89 3.45 -10.47
C ASN A 49 -20.15 2.22 -11.00
N THR A 50 -20.08 2.08 -12.32
CA THR A 50 -19.38 0.98 -13.00
C THR A 50 -18.35 1.50 -14.00
N ARG A 51 -17.80 2.71 -13.77
CA ARG A 51 -16.90 3.38 -14.74
C ARG A 51 -15.53 2.70 -14.85
N LEU A 52 -15.18 1.84 -13.90
CA LEU A 52 -13.96 1.01 -13.95
C LEU A 52 -14.21 -0.37 -14.58
N ALA A 53 -15.47 -0.77 -14.79
CA ALA A 53 -15.79 -2.06 -15.38
C ALA A 53 -15.33 -2.15 -16.85
N GLY A 54 -15.06 -3.36 -17.33
CA GLY A 54 -14.71 -3.60 -18.73
C GLY A 54 -13.32 -3.08 -19.12
N LEU A 55 -12.37 -3.13 -18.19
CA LEU A 55 -10.96 -2.80 -18.46
C LEU A 55 -10.45 -3.55 -19.69
N ARG A 56 -9.74 -2.83 -20.56
CA ARG A 56 -8.90 -3.46 -21.57
C ARG A 56 -7.66 -4.01 -20.87
N THR A 57 -7.07 -5.07 -21.42
CA THR A 57 -5.95 -5.74 -20.77
C THR A 57 -4.70 -5.74 -21.65
N ILE A 58 -3.55 -5.65 -21.00
CA ILE A 58 -2.22 -5.90 -21.56
C ILE A 58 -1.70 -7.20 -20.94
N ASP A 59 -1.29 -8.14 -21.78
CA ASP A 59 -0.67 -9.39 -21.33
C ASP A 59 0.69 -9.12 -20.66
N LEU A 60 0.90 -9.73 -19.50
CA LEU A 60 2.12 -9.62 -18.70
C LEU A 60 3.07 -10.81 -18.89
N GLY A 61 2.71 -11.78 -19.74
CA GLY A 61 3.59 -12.90 -20.06
C GLY A 61 3.69 -13.93 -18.96
N GLY A 62 2.58 -14.12 -18.24
CA GLY A 62 2.51 -15.03 -17.08
C GLY A 62 2.95 -14.41 -15.76
N GLU A 63 3.48 -13.18 -15.77
CA GLU A 63 3.66 -12.40 -14.53
C GLU A 63 2.31 -11.92 -13.99
N VAL A 64 2.28 -11.63 -12.69
CA VAL A 64 1.07 -11.23 -11.96
C VAL A 64 1.38 -10.08 -11.01
N GLY A 65 0.32 -9.37 -10.60
CA GLY A 65 0.39 -8.26 -9.67
C GLY A 65 1.20 -7.08 -10.20
N PRO A 66 0.76 -6.40 -11.27
CA PRO A 66 1.37 -5.17 -11.76
C PRO A 66 1.12 -4.02 -10.77
N GLU A 67 1.89 -4.03 -9.68
CA GLU A 67 1.58 -3.27 -8.47
C GLU A 67 1.86 -1.77 -8.60
N HIS A 68 2.85 -1.43 -9.42
CA HIS A 68 3.16 -0.06 -9.76
C HIS A 68 3.50 0.00 -11.23
N VAL A 69 2.96 1.01 -11.91
CA VAL A 69 3.17 1.21 -13.35
C VAL A 69 3.55 2.66 -13.58
N ALA A 70 4.58 2.93 -14.37
CA ALA A 70 4.93 4.30 -14.75
C ALA A 70 5.49 4.36 -16.18
N ILE A 71 5.41 5.53 -16.79
CA ILE A 71 6.10 5.80 -18.06
C ILE A 71 7.51 6.28 -17.73
N GLY A 72 8.52 5.58 -18.25
CA GLY A 72 9.91 5.96 -18.11
C GLY A 72 10.28 7.15 -19.01
N PRO A 73 11.46 7.76 -18.77
CA PRO A 73 11.96 8.88 -19.58
C PRO A 73 12.25 8.50 -21.04
N ASP A 74 12.32 7.21 -21.35
CA ASP A 74 12.43 6.66 -22.70
C ASP A 74 11.07 6.46 -23.40
N GLY A 75 9.97 6.90 -22.77
CA GLY A 75 8.61 6.78 -23.28
C GLY A 75 7.99 5.38 -23.13
N LYS A 76 8.68 4.45 -22.47
CA LYS A 76 8.21 3.07 -22.29
C LYS A 76 7.42 2.89 -21.01
N LEU A 77 6.53 1.91 -21.03
CA LEU A 77 5.77 1.49 -19.86
C LEU A 77 6.60 0.52 -19.03
N TYR A 78 6.75 0.83 -17.74
CA TYR A 78 7.39 -0.02 -16.76
C TYR A 78 6.34 -0.52 -15.78
N ALA A 79 6.47 -1.76 -15.33
CA ALA A 79 5.58 -2.33 -14.34
C ALA A 79 6.32 -3.26 -13.37
N ALA A 80 6.07 -3.08 -12.07
CA ALA A 80 6.64 -3.90 -10.99
C ALA A 80 5.72 -5.09 -10.70
N MET A 81 6.27 -6.31 -10.82
CA MET A 81 5.51 -7.55 -10.67
C MET A 81 5.71 -8.16 -9.28
N GLU A 82 4.75 -8.97 -8.83
CA GLU A 82 4.82 -9.71 -7.56
C GLU A 82 6.10 -10.56 -7.43
N GLY A 83 6.56 -11.18 -8.52
CA GLY A 83 7.75 -12.02 -8.56
C GLY A 83 9.09 -11.27 -8.46
N GLY A 84 9.08 -9.95 -8.26
CA GLY A 84 10.29 -9.12 -8.13
C GLY A 84 10.91 -8.70 -9.47
N LYS A 85 10.25 -9.03 -10.59
CA LYS A 85 10.64 -8.56 -11.92
C LYS A 85 10.05 -7.18 -12.19
N LEU A 86 10.84 -6.34 -12.85
CA LEU A 86 10.39 -5.12 -13.50
C LEU A 86 10.26 -5.40 -14.99
N LEU A 87 9.06 -5.28 -15.52
CA LEU A 87 8.80 -5.37 -16.95
C LEU A 87 8.95 -4.00 -17.58
N ARG A 88 9.42 -3.97 -18.83
CA ARG A 88 9.47 -2.79 -19.70
C ARG A 88 8.85 -3.15 -21.05
N MET A 89 7.96 -2.31 -21.56
CA MET A 89 7.21 -2.55 -22.79
C MET A 89 6.83 -1.24 -23.48
N GLU A 90 6.39 -1.30 -24.73
CA GLU A 90 5.71 -0.16 -25.34
C GLU A 90 4.40 0.15 -24.58
N PRO A 91 3.85 1.38 -24.63
CA PRO A 91 2.62 1.74 -23.91
C PRO A 91 1.40 0.85 -24.19
N ASP A 92 1.39 0.15 -25.33
CA ASP A 92 0.36 -0.82 -25.71
C ASP A 92 0.61 -2.25 -25.25
N GLY A 93 1.74 -2.51 -24.58
CA GLY A 93 2.17 -3.83 -24.14
C GLY A 93 3.07 -4.57 -25.13
N ALA A 94 3.28 -4.04 -26.34
CA ALA A 94 4.16 -4.67 -27.31
C ALA A 94 5.62 -4.66 -26.85
N ARG A 95 6.42 -5.58 -27.40
CA ARG A 95 7.88 -5.68 -27.15
C ARG A 95 8.25 -5.75 -25.66
N ARG A 96 7.40 -6.39 -24.86
CA ARG A 96 7.66 -6.66 -23.45
C ARG A 96 8.97 -7.39 -23.25
N GLU A 97 9.77 -6.90 -22.32
CA GLU A 97 10.99 -7.54 -21.83
C GLU A 97 11.07 -7.45 -20.30
N VAL A 98 11.87 -8.31 -19.69
CA VAL A 98 12.29 -8.14 -18.30
C VAL A 98 13.42 -7.10 -18.28
N PHE A 99 13.16 -5.94 -17.70
CA PHE A 99 14.15 -4.89 -17.53
C PHE A 99 15.16 -5.26 -16.45
N ALA A 100 14.68 -5.64 -15.26
CA ALA A 100 15.52 -6.07 -14.14
C ALA A 100 14.75 -7.05 -13.24
N SER A 101 15.47 -7.76 -12.38
CA SER A 101 14.90 -8.51 -11.27
C SER A 101 15.65 -8.14 -10.02
N THR A 102 14.94 -7.64 -9.00
CA THR A 102 15.59 -7.23 -7.76
C THR A 102 15.84 -8.41 -6.85
N GLY A 103 15.13 -9.53 -7.02
CA GLY A 103 15.09 -10.64 -6.06
C GLY A 103 14.41 -10.27 -4.74
N GLY A 104 13.71 -9.14 -4.70
CA GLY A 104 12.79 -8.73 -3.64
C GLY A 104 11.38 -8.52 -4.23
N ARG A 105 10.68 -7.47 -3.81
CA ARG A 105 9.39 -7.06 -4.38
C ARG A 105 9.30 -5.54 -4.41
N VAL A 106 9.37 -4.97 -5.61
CA VAL A 106 9.17 -3.53 -5.80
C VAL A 106 7.68 -3.22 -5.70
N LEU A 107 7.33 -2.25 -4.85
CA LEU A 107 5.95 -1.80 -4.64
C LEU A 107 5.71 -0.38 -5.17
N GLY A 108 6.78 0.41 -5.31
CA GLY A 108 6.73 1.72 -5.94
C GLY A 108 8.07 2.10 -6.56
N PHE A 109 8.03 2.84 -7.67
CA PHE A 109 9.24 3.35 -8.30
C PHE A 109 8.99 4.64 -9.07
N ASP A 110 10.06 5.36 -9.34
CA ASP A 110 10.08 6.59 -10.13
C ASP A 110 11.46 6.72 -10.79
N PHE A 111 11.64 7.72 -11.66
CA PHE A 111 12.88 7.89 -12.42
C PHE A 111 13.62 9.16 -11.99
N ASP A 112 14.91 9.02 -11.73
CA ASP A 112 15.75 10.18 -11.51
C ASP A 112 16.12 10.88 -12.84
N ALA A 113 16.68 12.09 -12.75
CA ALA A 113 17.09 12.87 -13.92
C ALA A 113 18.17 12.20 -14.78
N LYS A 114 18.83 11.14 -14.29
CA LYS A 114 19.83 10.34 -15.03
C LYS A 114 19.19 9.12 -15.70
N GLY A 115 17.87 8.95 -15.60
CA GLY A 115 17.13 7.82 -16.13
C GLY A 115 17.30 6.53 -15.34
N ARG A 116 17.82 6.59 -14.10
CA ARG A 116 17.81 5.43 -13.20
C ARG A 116 16.41 5.27 -12.64
N LEU A 117 15.93 4.03 -12.58
CA LEU A 117 14.73 3.66 -11.86
C LEU A 117 15.08 3.54 -10.38
N ILE A 118 14.47 4.38 -9.56
CA ILE A 118 14.59 4.38 -8.10
C ILE A 118 13.38 3.65 -7.54
N ALA A 119 13.60 2.60 -6.75
CA ALA A 119 12.53 1.69 -6.31
C ALA A 119 12.50 1.54 -4.80
N ALA A 120 11.29 1.55 -4.22
CA ALA A 120 11.04 0.95 -2.92
C ALA A 120 10.85 -0.56 -3.11
N ASP A 121 11.77 -1.32 -2.56
CA ASP A 121 11.67 -2.77 -2.48
C ASP A 121 11.35 -3.20 -1.05
N ALA A 122 10.22 -3.88 -0.88
CA ALA A 122 9.66 -4.29 0.40
C ALA A 122 10.58 -5.21 1.22
N PHE A 123 11.62 -5.79 0.61
CA PHE A 123 12.58 -6.67 1.27
C PHE A 123 13.98 -6.06 1.37
N LYS A 124 14.30 -5.07 0.55
CA LYS A 124 15.69 -4.57 0.38
C LYS A 124 15.86 -3.09 0.70
N GLY A 125 14.78 -2.34 0.88
CA GLY A 125 14.81 -0.90 1.09
C GLY A 125 14.80 -0.13 -0.22
N LEU A 126 15.47 1.03 -0.23
CA LEU A 126 15.55 1.90 -1.41
C LEU A 126 16.64 1.39 -2.36
N LEU A 127 16.28 1.12 -3.61
CA LEU A 127 17.16 0.62 -4.66
C LEU A 127 17.33 1.65 -5.78
N ALA A 128 18.47 1.58 -6.48
CA ALA A 128 18.67 2.21 -7.77
C ALA A 128 18.92 1.14 -8.84
N ILE A 129 18.30 1.30 -9.99
CA ILE A 129 18.46 0.43 -11.16
C ILE A 129 18.84 1.29 -12.34
N THR A 130 20.03 1.08 -12.87
CA THR A 130 20.58 1.86 -13.97
C THR A 130 19.98 1.45 -15.33
N PRO A 131 20.08 2.27 -16.38
CA PRO A 131 19.63 1.89 -17.72
C PRO A 131 20.28 0.62 -18.28
N ASP A 132 21.52 0.31 -17.87
CA ASP A 132 22.23 -0.95 -18.14
C ASP A 132 21.87 -2.09 -17.17
N ARG A 133 20.77 -1.93 -16.42
CA ARG A 133 20.09 -2.94 -15.61
C ARG A 133 20.85 -3.39 -14.36
N GLN A 134 21.80 -2.58 -13.88
CA GLN A 134 22.53 -2.86 -12.63
C GLN A 134 21.69 -2.41 -11.43
N VAL A 135 21.53 -3.29 -10.46
CA VAL A 135 20.76 -3.04 -9.22
C VAL A 135 21.73 -2.76 -8.08
N SER A 136 21.52 -1.66 -7.36
CA SER A 136 22.26 -1.31 -6.14
C SER A 136 21.33 -0.82 -5.03
N VAL A 137 21.75 -1.02 -3.79
CA VAL A 137 21.02 -0.52 -2.60
C VAL A 137 21.47 0.92 -2.33
N LEU A 138 20.52 1.84 -2.26
CA LEU A 138 20.76 3.22 -1.82
C LEU A 138 20.60 3.37 -0.31
N ALA A 139 19.58 2.74 0.28
CA ALA A 139 19.34 2.77 1.72
C ALA A 139 18.56 1.53 2.20
N ASP A 140 19.10 0.84 3.20
CA ASP A 140 18.43 -0.25 3.93
C ASP A 140 18.15 0.10 5.40
N ARG A 141 18.57 1.29 5.83
CA ARG A 141 18.45 1.80 7.21
C ARG A 141 18.48 3.33 7.24
N VAL A 142 17.95 3.91 8.31
CA VAL A 142 18.06 5.35 8.62
C VAL A 142 19.26 5.63 9.52
N GLY A 143 19.49 4.76 10.50
CA GLY A 143 20.62 4.80 11.43
C GLY A 143 21.15 3.40 11.73
N ALA A 144 22.15 3.30 12.60
CA ALA A 144 22.86 2.03 12.86
C ALA A 144 21.91 0.87 13.27
N ASN A 145 20.93 1.17 14.12
CA ASN A 145 19.98 0.20 14.69
C ASN A 145 18.53 0.46 14.23
N ASP A 146 18.36 1.09 13.08
CA ASP A 146 17.06 1.51 12.57
C ASP A 146 16.89 1.07 11.11
N PRO A 147 16.62 -0.23 10.88
CA PRO A 147 16.44 -0.78 9.55
C PRO A 147 15.14 -0.28 8.91
N ILE A 148 15.15 -0.13 7.59
CA ILE A 148 13.95 0.07 6.79
C ILE A 148 13.27 -1.29 6.67
N GLY A 149 12.10 -1.43 7.30
CA GLY A 149 11.43 -2.72 7.46
C GLY A 149 10.60 -3.12 6.25
N TYR A 150 9.96 -2.13 5.62
CA TYR A 150 8.95 -2.34 4.60
C TYR A 150 8.87 -1.10 3.69
N ALA A 151 9.88 -0.89 2.84
CA ALA A 151 9.81 0.19 1.85
C ALA A 151 8.68 -0.08 0.84
N ASP A 152 7.79 0.89 0.66
CA ASP A 152 6.51 0.67 -0.04
C ASP A 152 6.37 1.56 -1.28
N ALA A 153 6.17 2.88 -1.12
CA ALA A 153 6.06 3.81 -2.22
C ALA A 153 7.20 4.84 -2.22
N ILE A 154 7.51 5.41 -3.39
CA ILE A 154 8.53 6.45 -3.56
C ILE A 154 8.03 7.55 -4.49
N VAL A 155 8.60 8.76 -4.33
CA VAL A 155 8.44 9.87 -5.28
C VAL A 155 9.73 10.66 -5.37
N MET A 156 10.12 11.03 -6.59
CA MET A 156 11.18 12.00 -6.82
C MET A 156 10.63 13.42 -6.67
N ALA A 157 11.21 14.22 -5.78
CA ALA A 157 10.88 15.63 -5.70
C ALA A 157 11.61 16.46 -6.78
N PRO A 158 11.07 17.62 -7.18
CA PRO A 158 11.70 18.49 -8.18
C PRO A 158 13.13 18.95 -7.83
N ASP A 159 13.47 19.01 -6.55
CA ASP A 159 14.81 19.35 -6.06
C ASP A 159 15.79 18.17 -6.03
N GLY A 160 15.33 16.98 -6.45
CA GLY A 160 16.12 15.74 -6.48
C GLY A 160 16.10 14.95 -5.18
N MET A 161 15.42 15.42 -4.13
CA MET A 161 15.19 14.63 -2.93
C MET A 161 14.31 13.42 -3.25
N ILE A 162 14.61 12.29 -2.63
CA ILE A 162 13.81 11.06 -2.76
C ILE A 162 12.99 10.91 -1.49
N TYR A 163 11.67 10.98 -1.61
CA TYR A 163 10.77 10.69 -0.49
C TYR A 163 10.18 9.30 -0.67
N PHE A 164 10.12 8.53 0.40
CA PHE A 164 9.55 7.19 0.37
C PHE A 164 8.95 6.79 1.70
N THR A 165 8.05 5.82 1.67
CA THR A 165 7.42 5.27 2.87
C THR A 165 8.12 4.00 3.33
N ASP A 166 8.22 3.86 4.64
CA ASP A 166 8.52 2.61 5.33
C ASP A 166 7.24 2.24 6.08
N ALA A 167 6.46 1.34 5.48
CA ALA A 167 5.07 1.08 5.85
C ALA A 167 4.92 0.59 7.27
N SER A 168 5.88 -0.23 7.73
CA SER A 168 5.92 -0.74 9.10
C SER A 168 7.36 -0.97 9.54
N THR A 169 7.74 -0.39 10.68
CA THR A 169 9.02 -0.73 11.33
C THR A 169 8.93 -2.01 12.16
N ARG A 170 7.71 -2.55 12.37
CA ARG A 170 7.47 -3.76 13.16
C ARG A 170 7.32 -5.02 12.30
N PHE A 171 6.56 -4.92 11.21
CA PHE A 171 6.19 -6.05 10.37
C PHE A 171 6.89 -6.00 9.01
N ALA A 172 8.17 -6.41 8.97
CA ALA A 172 8.92 -6.58 7.73
C ALA A 172 8.46 -7.82 6.92
N PRO A 173 8.16 -7.71 5.60
CA PRO A 173 7.73 -8.83 4.75
C PRO A 173 8.67 -10.05 4.79
N ALA A 174 9.98 -9.79 4.87
CA ALA A 174 11.02 -10.82 4.98
C ALA A 174 10.85 -11.75 6.18
N ARG A 175 10.19 -11.30 7.26
CA ARG A 175 9.97 -12.08 8.48
C ARG A 175 8.54 -12.60 8.63
N TRP A 176 7.58 -11.97 7.96
CA TRP A 176 6.16 -12.19 8.22
C TRP A 176 5.40 -12.87 7.08
N GLY A 177 6.12 -13.49 6.13
CA GLY A 177 5.53 -14.33 5.09
C GLY A 177 5.09 -13.58 3.85
N GLY A 178 5.69 -12.43 3.57
CA GLY A 178 5.42 -11.61 2.40
C GLY A 178 4.67 -10.31 2.71
N THR A 179 4.40 -9.54 1.66
CA THR A 179 3.86 -8.19 1.75
C THR A 179 2.44 -8.16 2.33
N LEU A 180 1.52 -8.94 1.78
CA LEU A 180 0.12 -8.97 2.24
C LEU A 180 -0.03 -9.49 3.69
N PRO A 181 0.63 -10.59 4.12
CA PRO A 181 0.58 -10.99 5.52
C PRO A 181 1.13 -9.94 6.49
N ALA A 182 2.23 -9.28 6.12
CA ALA A 182 2.84 -8.23 6.93
C ALA A 182 1.93 -7.00 7.06
N SER A 183 1.28 -6.57 5.96
CA SER A 183 0.35 -5.44 5.99
C SER A 183 -0.89 -5.72 6.84
N VAL A 184 -1.46 -6.93 6.75
CA VAL A 184 -2.58 -7.34 7.61
C VAL A 184 -2.20 -7.28 9.09
N LEU A 185 -0.98 -7.71 9.46
CA LEU A 185 -0.53 -7.63 10.86
C LEU A 185 -0.42 -6.18 11.35
N ASP A 186 0.17 -5.27 10.56
CA ASP A 186 0.31 -3.86 10.95
C ASP A 186 -1.07 -3.17 11.10
N ILE A 187 -1.95 -3.38 10.12
CA ILE A 187 -3.31 -2.82 10.11
C ILE A 187 -4.16 -3.37 11.25
N MET A 188 -4.07 -4.67 11.56
CA MET A 188 -4.76 -5.25 12.71
C MET A 188 -4.17 -4.78 14.04
N GLU A 189 -2.88 -4.45 14.06
CA GLU A 189 -2.22 -4.02 15.27
C GLU A 189 -2.53 -2.58 15.64
N GLN A 190 -2.60 -1.66 14.67
CA GLN A 190 -2.85 -0.23 14.91
C GLN A 190 -1.81 0.49 15.81
N SER A 191 -0.62 -0.09 16.00
CA SER A 191 0.48 0.58 16.73
C SER A 191 1.07 1.78 15.99
N ALA A 192 0.69 1.99 14.72
CA ALA A 192 1.04 3.15 13.91
C ALA A 192 2.57 3.38 13.78
N THR A 193 3.30 2.32 13.43
CA THR A 193 4.78 2.33 13.40
C THR A 193 5.38 2.75 12.06
N GLY A 194 4.53 3.01 11.05
CA GLY A 194 4.95 3.47 9.74
C GLY A 194 5.48 4.90 9.75
N ARG A 195 6.28 5.22 8.74
CA ARG A 195 6.99 6.50 8.61
C ARG A 195 7.25 6.91 7.17
N VAL A 196 7.47 8.20 6.98
CA VAL A 196 7.94 8.82 5.75
C VAL A 196 9.42 9.16 5.92
N LEU A 197 10.22 8.77 4.93
CA LEU A 197 11.66 8.95 4.89
C LEU A 197 12.05 9.87 3.74
N ALA A 198 13.14 10.59 3.91
CA ALA A 198 13.79 11.36 2.86
C ALA A 198 15.23 10.88 2.69
N TYR A 199 15.60 10.53 1.46
CA TYR A 199 16.97 10.21 1.07
C TYR A 199 17.52 11.35 0.21
N ASP A 200 18.71 11.83 0.58
CA ASP A 200 19.45 12.85 -0.14
C ASP A 200 20.54 12.19 -1.01
N PRO A 201 20.41 12.20 -2.34
CA PRO A 201 21.41 11.62 -3.23
C PRO A 201 22.78 12.29 -3.18
N ALA A 202 22.87 13.54 -2.73
CA ALA A 202 24.14 14.27 -2.63
C ALA A 202 24.98 13.80 -1.44
N THR A 203 24.33 13.44 -0.33
CA THR A 203 25.01 13.00 0.89
C THR A 203 24.91 11.49 1.15
N GLY A 204 24.01 10.79 0.45
CA GLY A 204 23.72 9.37 0.67
C GLY A 204 23.03 9.10 2.00
N LYS A 205 22.44 10.12 2.64
CA LYS A 205 21.82 10.00 3.97
C LYS A 205 20.31 9.89 3.88
N THR A 206 19.75 9.06 4.74
CA THR A 206 18.31 8.93 4.98
C THR A 206 17.95 9.59 6.30
N ARG A 207 16.81 10.29 6.36
CA ARG A 207 16.23 10.84 7.60
C ARG A 207 14.74 10.58 7.68
N VAL A 208 14.19 10.62 8.89
CA VAL A 208 12.73 10.58 9.12
C VAL A 208 12.14 11.96 8.87
N VAL A 209 11.12 12.04 8.02
CA VAL A 209 10.31 13.26 7.82
C VAL A 209 9.19 13.28 8.84
N ALA A 210 8.40 12.20 8.88
CA ALA A 210 7.25 12.04 9.75
C ALA A 210 7.07 10.57 10.14
N ARG A 211 6.48 10.32 11.30
CA ARG A 211 6.13 8.99 11.83
C ARG A 211 4.74 8.99 12.45
N GLY A 212 4.23 7.80 12.76
CA GLY A 212 2.92 7.63 13.39
C GLY A 212 1.82 7.22 12.42
N PHE A 213 2.15 6.46 11.38
CA PHE A 213 1.16 5.97 10.42
C PHE A 213 0.82 4.51 10.71
N SER A 214 -0.47 4.16 10.76
CA SER A 214 -0.90 2.77 10.64
C SER A 214 -0.81 2.37 9.17
N PHE A 215 0.31 1.73 8.82
CA PHE A 215 0.68 1.39 7.45
C PHE A 215 0.82 2.62 6.53
N ALA A 216 2.03 3.20 6.48
CA ALA A 216 2.36 4.29 5.55
C ALA A 216 2.57 3.71 4.14
N ASN A 217 1.65 3.99 3.21
CA ASN A 217 1.61 3.32 1.92
C ASN A 217 2.05 4.27 0.79
N GLY A 218 1.17 4.64 -0.13
CA GLY A 218 1.42 5.58 -1.22
C GLY A 218 1.97 6.93 -0.79
N ILE A 219 2.82 7.49 -1.64
CA ILE A 219 3.36 8.85 -1.50
C ILE A 219 3.39 9.58 -2.84
N ALA A 220 2.98 10.85 -2.84
CA ALA A 220 3.14 11.78 -3.95
C ALA A 220 3.63 13.14 -3.43
N VAL A 221 4.20 13.96 -4.30
CA VAL A 221 4.63 15.32 -3.98
C VAL A 221 3.75 16.34 -4.71
N SER A 222 3.52 17.52 -4.09
CA SER A 222 2.84 18.68 -4.69
C SER A 222 3.59 19.23 -5.89
N ALA A 223 2.88 19.99 -6.74
CA ALA A 223 3.48 20.61 -7.92
C ALA A 223 4.64 21.56 -7.57
N ASP A 224 4.59 22.21 -6.41
CA ASP A 224 5.65 23.07 -5.89
C ASP A 224 6.81 22.31 -5.22
N GLY A 225 6.71 20.99 -5.07
CA GLY A 225 7.75 20.14 -4.49
C GLY A 225 7.83 20.17 -2.95
N HIS A 226 6.91 20.85 -2.25
CA HIS A 226 7.04 21.09 -0.80
C HIS A 226 6.13 20.23 0.08
N THR A 227 4.97 19.84 -0.42
CA THR A 227 3.97 19.06 0.32
C THR A 227 3.97 17.62 -0.17
N LEU A 228 4.05 16.68 0.77
CA LEU A 228 3.87 15.27 0.52
C LEU A 228 2.43 14.88 0.81
N PHE A 229 1.83 14.10 -0.09
CA PHE A 229 0.56 13.42 0.07
C PHE A 229 0.84 11.97 0.44
N VAL A 230 0.38 11.53 1.61
CA VAL A 230 0.69 10.18 2.11
C VAL A 230 -0.59 9.46 2.49
N THR A 231 -0.80 8.28 1.94
CA THR A 231 -1.93 7.42 2.31
C THR A 231 -1.59 6.64 3.58
N GLU A 232 -2.52 6.62 4.54
CA GLU A 232 -2.46 5.78 5.73
C GLU A 232 -3.55 4.71 5.60
N THR A 233 -3.14 3.54 5.10
CA THR A 233 -4.06 2.45 4.77
C THR A 233 -4.85 1.98 5.97
N GLY A 234 -4.18 1.83 7.13
CA GLY A 234 -4.78 1.29 8.34
C GLY A 234 -5.78 2.22 9.01
N ARG A 235 -5.87 3.50 8.60
CA ARG A 235 -6.82 4.48 9.15
C ARG A 235 -7.62 5.24 8.11
N TYR A 236 -7.68 4.74 6.87
CA TYR A 236 -8.58 5.22 5.82
C TYR A 236 -8.43 6.71 5.49
N ARG A 237 -7.20 7.23 5.43
CA ARG A 237 -6.99 8.66 5.24
C ARG A 237 -5.76 9.02 4.42
N ILE A 238 -5.73 10.26 3.97
CA ILE A 238 -4.63 10.88 3.23
C ILE A 238 -4.14 12.09 4.03
N TRP A 239 -2.84 12.22 4.17
CA TRP A 239 -2.17 13.32 4.86
C TRP A 239 -1.55 14.32 3.90
N LYS A 240 -1.53 15.59 4.27
CA LYS A 240 -0.57 16.59 3.79
C LYS A 240 0.55 16.73 4.81
N ILE A 241 1.79 16.61 4.36
CA ILE A 241 2.99 16.71 5.21
C ILE A 241 3.99 17.65 4.55
N ASP A 242 4.59 18.55 5.31
CA ASP A 242 5.74 19.34 4.85
C ASP A 242 6.95 18.42 4.65
N GLY A 243 7.48 18.32 3.42
CA GLY A 243 8.65 17.48 3.12
C GLY A 243 9.93 17.89 3.86
N ARG A 244 9.99 19.14 4.33
CA ARG A 244 11.10 19.66 5.17
C ARG A 244 10.91 19.37 6.66
N ALA A 245 9.78 18.78 7.06
CA ALA A 245 9.60 18.31 8.43
C ALA A 245 10.70 17.33 8.82
N ASN A 246 11.06 17.30 10.09
CA ASN A 246 12.16 16.50 10.61
C ASN A 246 11.69 15.75 11.86
N ASP A 247 11.43 14.45 11.68
CA ASP A 247 10.96 13.52 12.73
C ASP A 247 9.73 14.02 13.51
N ILE A 248 8.71 14.49 12.79
CA ILE A 248 7.44 14.84 13.42
C ILE A 248 6.58 13.60 13.68
N ASP A 249 5.77 13.64 14.73
CA ASP A 249 4.75 12.64 15.03
C ASP A 249 3.38 13.18 14.59
N VAL A 250 2.77 12.57 13.56
CA VAL A 250 1.53 13.10 12.96
C VAL A 250 0.34 13.10 13.91
N HIS A 251 0.40 12.35 15.02
CA HIS A 251 -0.66 12.35 16.04
C HIS A 251 -0.55 13.47 17.06
N ARG A 252 0.59 14.16 17.14
CA ARG A 252 0.76 15.31 18.05
C ARG A 252 0.15 16.60 17.50
N GLY A 253 -0.28 16.59 16.24
CA GLY A 253 -0.73 17.78 15.52
C GLY A 253 0.43 18.74 15.21
N GLY A 254 0.12 19.83 14.52
CA GLY A 254 1.09 20.86 14.16
C GLY A 254 0.86 21.43 12.76
N ALA A 255 1.57 22.50 12.42
CA ALA A 255 1.41 23.14 11.11
C ALA A 255 1.98 22.30 9.95
N GLN A 256 2.89 21.36 10.24
CA GLN A 256 3.63 20.57 9.25
C GLN A 256 2.94 19.26 8.84
N ALA A 257 1.85 18.86 9.52
CA ALA A 257 1.07 17.69 9.13
C ALA A 257 -0.42 17.91 9.41
N ARG A 258 -1.26 17.65 8.42
CA ARG A 258 -2.72 17.67 8.57
C ARG A 258 -3.39 16.61 7.71
N VAL A 259 -4.53 16.11 8.15
CA VAL A 259 -5.35 15.21 7.33
C VAL A 259 -5.96 16.01 6.18
N LEU A 260 -5.83 15.49 4.96
CA LEU A 260 -6.43 16.05 3.74
C LEU A 260 -7.82 15.45 3.49
N LEU A 261 -7.88 14.12 3.50
CA LEU A 261 -9.10 13.36 3.41
C LEU A 261 -9.11 12.32 4.51
N ASP A 262 -10.23 12.23 5.21
CA ASP A 262 -10.43 11.30 6.32
C ASP A 262 -11.60 10.36 6.03
N ASN A 263 -11.67 9.27 6.76
CA ASN A 263 -12.80 8.34 6.74
C ASN A 263 -13.16 7.84 5.33
N LEU A 264 -12.15 7.51 4.50
CA LEU A 264 -12.35 6.99 3.15
C LEU A 264 -13.21 5.70 3.14
N PRO A 265 -13.92 5.40 2.03
CA PRO A 265 -14.80 4.22 1.94
C PRO A 265 -14.06 2.89 1.83
N GLY A 266 -12.73 2.92 1.63
CA GLY A 266 -11.87 1.77 1.46
C GLY A 266 -10.49 1.98 2.06
N TYR A 267 -9.61 0.98 1.88
CA TYR A 267 -8.22 1.00 2.30
C TYR A 267 -7.37 1.74 1.24
N PRO A 268 -6.94 3.00 1.49
CA PRO A 268 -6.15 3.73 0.51
C PRO A 268 -4.76 3.14 0.34
N ASP A 269 -4.29 3.13 -0.90
CA ASP A 269 -3.09 2.41 -1.32
C ASP A 269 -2.10 3.38 -2.01
N ASN A 270 -1.68 3.17 -3.26
CA ASN A 270 -0.86 4.14 -3.99
C ASN A 270 -1.61 5.47 -4.21
N VAL A 271 -0.86 6.56 -4.14
CA VAL A 271 -1.27 7.90 -4.62
C VAL A 271 -0.30 8.36 -5.69
N MET A 272 -0.82 8.59 -6.90
CA MET A 272 -0.02 8.87 -8.10
C MET A 272 -0.38 10.23 -8.67
N ARG A 273 0.65 11.06 -8.94
CA ARG A 273 0.41 12.32 -9.65
C ARG A 273 -0.01 12.02 -11.09
N GLY A 274 -1.19 12.51 -11.44
CA GLY A 274 -1.76 12.47 -12.78
C GLY A 274 -1.59 13.79 -13.53
N ARG A 275 -2.39 13.95 -14.57
CA ARG A 275 -2.41 15.17 -15.39
C ARG A 275 -3.25 16.25 -14.69
N ASP A 276 -3.04 17.50 -15.08
CA ASP A 276 -3.83 18.65 -14.63
C ASP A 276 -3.91 18.80 -13.08
N GLY A 277 -2.84 18.40 -12.38
CA GLY A 277 -2.75 18.50 -10.92
C GLY A 277 -3.51 17.43 -10.15
N ARG A 278 -4.05 16.42 -10.82
CA ARG A 278 -4.75 15.30 -10.18
C ARG A 278 -3.79 14.40 -9.40
N LEU A 279 -4.32 13.78 -8.36
CA LEU A 279 -3.70 12.72 -7.59
C LEU A 279 -4.65 11.51 -7.62
N TRP A 280 -4.26 10.46 -8.33
CA TRP A 280 -5.02 9.21 -8.43
C TRP A 280 -4.72 8.33 -7.24
N VAL A 281 -5.76 7.87 -6.55
CA VAL A 281 -5.68 7.04 -5.35
C VAL A 281 -6.39 5.73 -5.60
N GLY A 282 -5.70 4.61 -5.36
CA GLY A 282 -6.31 3.29 -5.34
C GLY A 282 -6.91 2.99 -3.97
N LEU A 283 -8.06 2.32 -3.95
CA LEU A 283 -8.59 1.68 -2.76
C LEU A 283 -8.54 0.16 -2.96
N PHE A 284 -7.69 -0.54 -2.19
CA PHE A 284 -7.48 -1.97 -2.37
C PHE A 284 -8.77 -2.78 -2.17
N LYS A 285 -9.55 -2.38 -1.16
CA LYS A 285 -10.81 -3.02 -0.76
C LYS A 285 -11.76 -2.04 -0.09
N PRO A 286 -13.07 -2.33 -0.10
CA PRO A 286 -14.03 -1.59 0.71
C PRO A 286 -13.83 -1.95 2.18
N ARG A 287 -14.26 -1.04 3.05
CA ARG A 287 -14.22 -1.29 4.50
C ARG A 287 -15.21 -2.37 4.90
N ASN A 288 -14.84 -3.15 5.92
CA ASN A 288 -15.71 -4.16 6.48
C ASN A 288 -16.21 -3.70 7.86
N PRO A 289 -17.52 -3.40 8.04
CA PRO A 289 -18.06 -2.95 9.31
C PRO A 289 -17.78 -3.89 10.49
N ALA A 290 -17.68 -5.20 10.26
CA ALA A 290 -17.33 -6.16 11.30
C ALA A 290 -15.87 -6.00 11.73
N ALA A 291 -14.94 -5.79 10.79
CA ALA A 291 -13.54 -5.51 11.11
C ALA A 291 -13.39 -4.19 11.89
N ASP A 292 -14.11 -3.15 11.48
CA ASP A 292 -14.10 -1.84 12.13
C ASP A 292 -14.66 -1.92 13.56
N SER A 293 -15.73 -2.67 13.79
CA SER A 293 -16.32 -2.87 15.13
C SER A 293 -15.39 -3.58 16.11
N LEU A 294 -14.38 -4.31 15.59
CA LEU A 294 -13.37 -4.99 16.39
C LEU A 294 -12.15 -4.09 16.66
N ALA A 295 -12.11 -2.87 16.11
CA ALA A 295 -10.95 -2.00 16.21
C ALA A 295 -10.63 -1.52 17.63
N GLU A 296 -11.67 -1.34 18.44
CA GLU A 296 -11.54 -0.99 19.86
C GLU A 296 -11.39 -2.21 20.77
N ARG A 297 -11.30 -3.43 20.21
CA ARG A 297 -11.31 -4.68 20.99
C ARG A 297 -10.00 -5.48 20.81
N PRO A 298 -8.88 -5.02 21.42
CA PRO A 298 -7.59 -5.70 21.31
C PRO A 298 -7.61 -7.21 21.55
N PHE A 299 -8.30 -7.65 22.61
CA PHE A 299 -8.39 -9.08 22.94
C PHE A 299 -9.05 -9.89 21.81
N LEU A 300 -10.15 -9.40 21.23
CA LEU A 300 -10.83 -10.09 20.13
C LEU A 300 -10.00 -10.09 18.85
N ARG A 301 -9.23 -9.02 18.58
CA ARG A 301 -8.26 -9.03 17.48
C ARG A 301 -7.19 -10.10 17.65
N LYS A 302 -6.71 -10.34 18.88
CA LYS A 302 -5.81 -11.48 19.15
C LYS A 302 -6.50 -12.83 18.86
N VAL A 303 -7.76 -12.99 19.26
CA VAL A 303 -8.54 -14.19 18.93
C VAL A 303 -8.63 -14.39 17.41
N LEU A 304 -8.92 -13.33 16.65
CA LEU A 304 -8.97 -13.39 15.18
C LEU A 304 -7.63 -13.82 14.56
N LEU A 305 -6.50 -13.34 15.07
CA LEU A 305 -5.17 -13.70 14.55
C LEU A 305 -4.84 -15.20 14.66
N ARG A 306 -5.61 -15.97 15.45
CA ARG A 306 -5.46 -17.42 15.62
C ARG A 306 -6.46 -18.21 14.77
N LEU A 307 -7.42 -17.54 14.15
CA LEU A 307 -8.35 -18.18 13.24
C LEU A 307 -7.69 -18.41 11.87
N PRO A 308 -8.08 -19.48 11.15
CA PRO A 308 -7.74 -19.63 9.75
C PRO A 308 -8.12 -18.38 8.93
N ARG A 309 -7.27 -18.00 7.97
CA ARG A 309 -7.43 -16.77 7.18
C ARG A 309 -8.77 -16.64 6.46
N PHE A 310 -9.35 -17.76 6.02
CA PHE A 310 -10.64 -17.76 5.32
C PHE A 310 -11.83 -17.35 6.23
N LEU A 311 -11.64 -17.30 7.55
CA LEU A 311 -12.64 -16.80 8.51
C LEU A 311 -12.45 -15.31 8.83
N LEU A 312 -11.37 -14.68 8.37
CA LEU A 312 -11.14 -13.27 8.62
C LEU A 312 -12.09 -12.41 7.77
N PRO A 313 -12.66 -11.33 8.32
CA PRO A 313 -13.57 -10.45 7.59
C PRO A 313 -12.79 -9.52 6.64
N LEU A 314 -12.21 -10.08 5.57
CA LEU A 314 -11.29 -9.39 4.65
C LEU A 314 -11.98 -8.54 3.56
N GLY A 315 -13.31 -8.40 3.61
CA GLY A 315 -14.10 -7.60 2.66
C GLY A 315 -14.27 -8.27 1.28
N GLU A 316 -15.36 -7.91 0.60
CA GLU A 316 -15.69 -8.39 -0.74
C GLU A 316 -14.73 -7.80 -1.79
N PRO A 317 -14.47 -8.51 -2.91
CA PRO A 317 -13.76 -7.95 -4.05
C PRO A 317 -14.46 -6.67 -4.57
N TYR A 318 -13.68 -5.65 -4.88
CA TYR A 318 -14.17 -4.38 -5.41
C TYR A 318 -13.04 -3.63 -6.08
N GLY A 319 -13.25 -3.11 -7.29
CA GLY A 319 -12.30 -2.21 -7.93
C GLY A 319 -12.69 -0.76 -7.67
N HIS A 320 -11.80 0.07 -7.14
CA HIS A 320 -12.10 1.48 -6.86
C HIS A 320 -10.83 2.33 -6.95
N VAL A 321 -10.81 3.22 -7.95
CA VAL A 321 -9.81 4.27 -8.10
C VAL A 321 -10.53 5.61 -8.18
N PHE A 322 -10.02 6.63 -7.51
CA PHE A 322 -10.56 7.99 -7.58
C PHE A 322 -9.42 9.00 -7.72
N ALA A 323 -9.72 10.18 -8.25
CA ALA A 323 -8.77 11.28 -8.35
C ALA A 323 -9.18 12.41 -7.42
N ILE A 324 -8.21 13.05 -6.80
CA ILE A 324 -8.38 14.29 -6.04
C ILE A 324 -7.48 15.38 -6.60
N ASP A 325 -7.81 16.64 -6.35
CA ASP A 325 -6.82 17.71 -6.47
C ASP A 325 -6.01 17.85 -5.18
N GLU A 326 -5.05 18.78 -5.19
CA GLU A 326 -4.20 19.03 -4.02
C GLU A 326 -5.01 19.52 -2.82
N GLU A 327 -6.21 20.08 -2.98
CA GLU A 327 -7.11 20.50 -1.90
C GLU A 327 -7.97 19.36 -1.35
N GLY A 328 -7.89 18.16 -1.93
CA GLY A 328 -8.65 16.99 -1.51
C GLY A 328 -10.06 16.94 -2.12
N ARG A 329 -10.38 17.79 -3.11
CA ARG A 329 -11.66 17.70 -3.81
C ARG A 329 -11.61 16.52 -4.77
N VAL A 330 -12.56 15.60 -4.65
CA VAL A 330 -12.71 14.48 -5.58
C VAL A 330 -13.10 15.02 -6.96
N THR A 331 -12.29 14.71 -7.97
CA THR A 331 -12.45 15.18 -9.36
C THR A 331 -12.91 14.06 -10.30
N ASP A 332 -12.58 12.81 -9.98
CA ASP A 332 -13.06 11.63 -10.68
C ASP A 332 -13.21 10.48 -9.69
N ASP A 333 -14.13 9.57 -9.99
CA ASP A 333 -14.38 8.37 -9.22
C ASP A 333 -14.79 7.24 -10.19
N LEU A 334 -14.07 6.13 -10.12
CA LEU A 334 -14.23 4.98 -11.01
C LEU A 334 -14.30 3.71 -10.18
N GLN A 335 -15.43 3.02 -10.29
CA GLN A 335 -15.73 1.81 -9.52
C GLN A 335 -16.05 0.62 -10.42
N ASP A 336 -15.71 -0.58 -9.95
CA ASP A 336 -16.19 -1.87 -10.43
C ASP A 336 -16.70 -2.70 -9.24
N PRO A 337 -18.01 -2.62 -8.93
CA PRO A 337 -18.62 -3.37 -7.84
C PRO A 337 -18.59 -4.89 -8.01
N SER A 338 -18.31 -5.39 -9.23
CA SER A 338 -18.16 -6.83 -9.45
C SER A 338 -16.82 -7.36 -8.92
N GLY A 339 -15.85 -6.47 -8.68
CA GLY A 339 -14.55 -6.81 -8.13
C GLY A 339 -13.72 -7.71 -9.05
N THR A 340 -13.91 -7.61 -10.36
CA THR A 340 -13.16 -8.43 -11.34
C THR A 340 -11.68 -8.06 -11.42
N TYR A 341 -11.33 -6.86 -10.96
CA TYR A 341 -9.97 -6.32 -10.92
C TYR A 341 -9.78 -5.55 -9.60
N ASP A 342 -8.79 -5.94 -8.80
CA ASP A 342 -8.38 -5.20 -7.60
C ASP A 342 -7.55 -3.97 -7.97
N THR A 343 -7.54 -2.96 -7.11
CA THR A 343 -6.96 -1.66 -7.45
C THR A 343 -6.04 -1.14 -6.37
N THR A 344 -4.76 -0.96 -6.70
CA THR A 344 -3.80 -0.32 -5.79
C THR A 344 -3.42 1.09 -6.19
N GLY A 345 -3.75 1.52 -7.41
CA GLY A 345 -3.42 2.86 -7.89
C GLY A 345 -3.76 3.03 -9.36
N ALA A 346 -3.41 4.18 -9.93
CA ALA A 346 -3.48 4.36 -11.37
C ALA A 346 -2.45 5.34 -11.89
N THR A 347 -1.97 5.08 -13.12
CA THR A 347 -1.07 5.96 -13.84
C THR A 347 -1.78 6.53 -15.05
N GLU A 348 -1.88 7.85 -15.07
CA GLU A 348 -2.55 8.60 -16.12
C GLU A 348 -1.57 9.11 -17.17
N THR A 349 -1.88 8.85 -18.43
CA THR A 349 -1.26 9.47 -19.59
C THR A 349 -2.29 10.25 -20.39
N ALA A 350 -1.87 10.90 -21.48
CA ALA A 350 -2.79 11.60 -22.36
C ALA A 350 -3.80 10.66 -23.05
N GLU A 351 -3.46 9.38 -23.20
CA GLU A 351 -4.26 8.41 -23.97
C GLU A 351 -4.92 7.34 -23.10
N ARG A 352 -4.35 7.07 -21.91
CA ARG A 352 -4.72 5.91 -21.10
C ARG A 352 -4.65 6.19 -19.61
N LEU A 353 -5.49 5.47 -18.86
CA LEU A 353 -5.38 5.29 -17.43
C LEU A 353 -5.05 3.82 -17.17
N TYR A 354 -3.82 3.54 -16.75
CA TYR A 354 -3.39 2.19 -16.36
C TYR A 354 -3.74 1.93 -14.91
N ILE A 355 -4.38 0.79 -14.63
CA ILE A 355 -4.87 0.45 -13.29
C ILE A 355 -3.91 -0.54 -12.64
N HIS A 356 -3.31 -0.13 -11.52
CA HIS A 356 -2.37 -0.96 -10.77
C HIS A 356 -3.12 -2.02 -9.97
N SER A 357 -2.47 -3.14 -9.68
CA SER A 357 -3.07 -4.26 -8.95
C SER A 357 -2.02 -5.13 -8.25
N LEU A 358 -2.37 -5.68 -7.09
CA LEU A 358 -1.53 -6.60 -6.33
C LEU A 358 -1.57 -8.03 -6.87
N GLN A 359 -2.62 -8.41 -7.63
CA GLN A 359 -2.95 -9.81 -7.91
C GLN A 359 -3.34 -10.11 -9.36
N ALA A 360 -3.62 -9.09 -10.17
CA ALA A 360 -4.12 -9.26 -11.53
C ALA A 360 -3.09 -9.97 -12.42
N ARG A 361 -3.59 -10.81 -13.33
CA ARG A 361 -2.76 -11.57 -14.30
C ARG A 361 -2.48 -10.80 -15.59
N ALA A 362 -3.03 -9.61 -15.71
CA ALA A 362 -2.89 -8.72 -16.85
C ALA A 362 -2.96 -7.27 -16.34
N LEU A 363 -2.36 -6.33 -17.07
CA LEU A 363 -2.46 -4.92 -16.73
C LEU A 363 -3.73 -4.33 -17.35
N GLY A 364 -4.67 -3.93 -16.50
CA GLY A 364 -5.91 -3.26 -16.87
C GLY A 364 -5.69 -1.80 -17.27
N TRP A 365 -6.45 -1.31 -18.25
CA TRP A 365 -6.43 0.10 -18.64
C TRP A 365 -7.76 0.58 -19.26
N LEU A 366 -7.97 1.90 -19.20
CA LEU A 366 -9.06 2.64 -19.85
C LEU A 366 -8.52 3.70 -20.81
N PRO A 367 -9.20 4.01 -21.93
CA PRO A 367 -8.86 5.17 -22.74
C PRO A 367 -9.14 6.49 -22.00
N ARG A 368 -8.39 7.56 -22.32
CA ARG A 368 -8.59 8.91 -21.81
C ARG A 368 -9.02 9.90 -22.88
#